data_AF-A0A819DUI8-F1
#
_entry.id   AF-A0A819DUI8-F1
#
_cell.length_a   1.000
_cell.length_b   1.000
_cell.length_c   1.000
_cell.angle_alpha   90.00
_cell.angle_beta   90.00
_cell.angle_gamma   90.00
#
_symmetry.space_group_name_H-M   'P 1'
#
loop_
_entity.id
_entity.type
_entity.pdbx_description
1 polymer ?
#
loop_
_entity_poly.entity_id
_entity_poly.type
_entity_poly.pdbx_seq_one_letter_code
_entity_poly.pdbx_strand_id
1 'polypeptide(L)'
;MSGWPIGFLVREILESTHNYELAVEQLAQSSIIAPCYFTICGTSQSKTLGTLLTRKQTLEENRWTVSEHGSIIQTNIDHWSSEKHEDILFSIKRRDLSKRFLSQMKGVNEYELWKDDLCWRLSSTYVCCNCGREFDINDNPGGNCVHTGAWHATFNDCSYLKCGFHLGKKASIGIQHWSCCYSLKYRSDTCTQSNSHTFIKQ
;
A
#
# COMPACT_ATOMS: atom_id res chain seq x y z
N MET A 1 -4.32 36.37 0.49
CA MET A 1 -3.63 35.99 1.73
C MET A 1 -2.49 35.04 1.36
N SER A 2 -1.27 35.30 1.82
CA SER A 2 -0.14 34.40 1.62
C SER A 2 -0.17 33.31 2.70
N GLY A 3 -0.50 32.08 2.33
CA GLY A 3 -0.36 30.92 3.20
C GLY A 3 1.01 30.27 3.02
N TRP A 4 1.40 29.43 3.98
CA TRP A 4 2.58 28.58 3.86
C TRP A 4 2.36 27.49 2.81
N PRO A 5 3.36 27.23 1.94
CA PRO A 5 3.47 25.92 1.31
C PRO A 5 3.53 24.84 2.38
N ILE A 6 2.66 23.83 2.28
CA ILE A 6 2.45 22.83 3.35
C ILE A 6 3.76 22.17 3.77
N GLY A 7 4.60 21.77 2.80
CA GLY A 7 5.89 21.16 3.09
C GLY A 7 6.88 22.08 3.83
N PHE A 8 6.83 23.39 3.58
CA PHE A 8 7.69 24.36 4.28
C PHE A 8 7.21 24.60 5.71
N LEU A 9 5.90 24.62 5.95
CA LEU A 9 5.35 24.69 7.31
C LEU A 9 5.75 23.45 8.12
N VAL A 10 5.58 22.25 7.54
CA VAL A 10 5.97 20.99 8.21
C VAL A 10 7.45 21.00 8.54
N ARG A 11 8.29 21.43 7.59
CA ARG A 11 9.74 21.53 7.81
C ARG A 11 10.07 22.50 8.95
N GLU A 12 9.52 23.71 8.94
CA GLU A 12 9.75 24.72 9.98
C GLU A 12 9.39 24.15 11.36
N ILE A 13 8.22 23.54 11.51
CA ILE A 13 7.77 22.98 12.79
C ILE A 13 8.70 21.84 13.25
N LEU A 14 9.16 20.98 12.33
CA LEU A 14 10.10 19.92 12.67
C LEU A 14 11.48 20.47 13.08
N GLU A 15 11.90 21.61 12.53
CA GLU A 15 13.19 22.24 12.82
C GLU A 15 13.15 23.10 14.10
N SER A 16 12.03 23.76 14.41
CA SER A 16 11.94 24.76 15.49
C SER A 16 11.08 24.39 16.70
N THR A 17 10.27 23.32 16.62
CA THR A 17 9.34 22.96 17.70
C THR A 17 9.78 21.69 18.43
N HIS A 18 9.71 21.73 19.77
CA HIS A 18 10.31 20.70 20.64
C HIS A 18 9.30 19.94 21.51
N ASN A 19 7.99 20.19 21.35
CA ASN A 19 6.96 19.41 22.03
C ASN A 19 5.73 19.22 21.14
N TYR A 20 4.98 18.17 21.46
CA TYR A 20 3.84 17.71 20.69
C TYR A 20 2.72 18.76 20.63
N GLU A 21 2.37 19.34 21.77
CA GLU A 21 1.24 20.26 21.92
C GLU A 21 1.46 21.52 21.08
N LEU A 22 2.67 22.09 21.12
CA LEU A 22 3.02 23.26 20.34
C LEU A 22 3.04 22.96 18.84
N ALA A 23 3.51 21.78 18.43
CA ALA A 23 3.51 21.38 17.02
C ALA A 23 2.08 21.23 16.48
N VAL A 24 1.19 20.60 17.26
CA VAL A 24 -0.24 20.48 16.93
C VAL A 24 -0.88 21.86 16.80
N GLU A 25 -0.65 22.76 17.76
CA GLU A 25 -1.23 24.11 17.71
C GLU A 25 -0.69 24.94 16.54
N GLN A 26 0.60 24.88 16.25
CA GLN A 26 1.18 25.60 15.12
C GLN A 26 0.60 25.15 13.79
N LEU A 27 0.45 23.85 13.55
CA LEU A 27 -0.25 23.37 12.35
C LEU A 27 -1.76 23.18 12.46
N ALA A 28 -2.38 23.68 13.53
CA ALA A 28 -3.80 24.02 13.59
C ALA A 28 -4.06 25.48 13.19
N GLN A 29 -3.18 26.40 13.61
CA GLN A 29 -3.42 27.84 13.49
C GLN A 29 -2.75 28.50 12.26
N SER A 30 -1.69 27.89 11.72
CA SER A 30 -0.95 28.48 10.59
C SER A 30 -1.78 28.52 9.31
N SER A 31 -1.77 29.65 8.61
CA SER A 31 -2.39 29.73 7.27
C SER A 31 -1.58 28.95 6.23
N ILE A 32 -2.23 28.13 5.42
CA ILE A 32 -1.63 27.26 4.39
C ILE A 32 -2.23 27.55 3.01
N ILE A 33 -1.49 27.23 1.94
CA ILE A 33 -1.93 27.54 0.56
C ILE A 33 -3.04 26.65 0.02
N ALA A 34 -3.21 25.44 0.57
CA ALA A 34 -4.21 24.47 0.13
C ALA A 34 -4.71 23.64 1.32
N PRO A 35 -5.96 23.14 1.29
CA PRO A 35 -6.45 22.21 2.29
C PRO A 35 -5.60 20.94 2.39
N CYS A 36 -5.46 20.39 3.58
CA CYS A 36 -4.74 19.14 3.79
C CYS A 36 -5.13 18.45 5.09
N TYR A 37 -4.60 17.25 5.28
CA TYR A 37 -4.67 16.52 6.53
C TYR A 37 -3.27 16.46 7.14
N PHE A 38 -3.14 16.85 8.41
CA PHE A 38 -1.92 16.58 9.18
C PHE A 38 -2.18 15.43 10.14
N THR A 39 -1.31 14.42 10.11
CA THR A 39 -1.29 13.36 11.10
C THR A 39 0.01 13.46 11.87
N ILE A 40 -0.10 13.66 13.18
CA ILE A 40 1.03 13.85 14.08
C ILE A 40 0.92 12.87 15.24
N CYS A 41 2.05 12.29 15.64
CA CYS A 41 2.19 11.44 16.81
C CYS A 41 3.30 11.99 17.71
N GLY A 42 3.05 11.97 19.02
CA GLY A 42 4.07 12.26 20.03
C GLY A 42 4.84 11.00 20.41
N THR A 43 5.87 11.17 21.23
CA THR A 43 6.76 10.08 21.68
C THR A 43 6.49 9.61 23.12
N SER A 44 5.36 10.03 23.71
CA SER A 44 5.03 9.63 25.09
C SER A 44 4.90 8.11 25.20
N GLN A 45 5.33 7.57 26.34
CA GLN A 45 5.05 6.19 26.73
C GLN A 45 3.53 5.94 26.88
N SER A 46 2.73 6.99 27.10
CA SER A 46 1.28 6.91 26.98
C SER A 46 0.88 6.89 25.51
N LYS A 47 0.20 5.82 25.09
CA LYS A 47 -0.30 5.58 23.72
C LYS A 47 -1.43 6.55 23.27
N THR A 48 -1.44 7.76 23.79
CA THR A 48 -2.52 8.74 23.69
C THR A 48 -2.16 9.96 22.85
N LEU A 49 -0.86 10.18 22.57
CA LEU A 49 -0.40 11.32 21.77
C LEU A 49 -0.45 11.01 20.28
N GLY A 50 -1.64 11.13 19.72
CA GLY A 50 -1.83 11.16 18.27
C GLY A 50 -3.01 12.05 17.91
N THR A 51 -2.85 12.86 16.88
CA THR A 51 -3.88 13.79 16.39
C THR A 51 -3.92 13.78 14.87
N LEU A 52 -5.14 13.78 14.34
CA LEU A 52 -5.46 14.13 12.96
C LEU A 52 -6.11 15.51 12.93
N LEU A 53 -5.53 16.41 12.13
CA LEU A 53 -6.10 17.73 11.83
C LEU A 53 -6.61 17.73 10.39
N THR A 54 -7.90 18.01 10.21
CA THR A 54 -8.46 18.39 8.91
C THR A 54 -8.37 19.90 8.78
N ARG A 55 -7.60 20.38 7.81
CA ARG A 55 -7.29 21.80 7.65
C ARG A 55 -7.85 22.37 6.36
N LYS A 56 -8.50 23.53 6.48
CA LYS A 56 -8.68 24.50 5.39
C LYS A 56 -7.52 25.50 5.40
N GLN A 57 -7.46 26.38 4.39
CA GLN A 57 -6.34 27.33 4.26
C GLN A 57 -6.11 28.19 5.50
N THR A 58 -7.15 28.59 6.22
CA THR A 58 -7.03 29.57 7.32
C THR A 58 -7.52 29.07 8.67
N LEU A 59 -8.16 27.90 8.72
CA LEU A 59 -8.76 27.37 9.95
C LEU A 59 -8.63 25.85 10.04
N GLU A 60 -8.67 25.37 11.28
CA GLU A 60 -8.91 23.97 11.59
C GLU A 60 -10.41 23.67 11.41
N GLU A 61 -10.73 22.70 10.58
CA GLU A 61 -12.11 22.27 10.38
C GLU A 61 -12.50 21.17 11.38
N ASN A 62 -11.56 20.28 11.68
CA ASN A 62 -11.77 19.25 12.68
C ASN A 62 -10.44 18.75 13.26
N ARG A 63 -10.51 18.31 14.52
CA ARG A 63 -9.45 17.65 15.25
C ARG A 63 -9.97 16.33 15.81
N TRP A 64 -9.25 15.25 15.52
CA TRP A 64 -9.55 13.91 16.00
C TRP A 64 -8.34 13.39 16.77
N THR A 65 -8.50 13.08 18.05
CA THR A 65 -7.40 12.65 18.93
C THR A 65 -7.46 11.15 19.26
N VAL A 66 -6.30 10.53 19.47
CA VAL A 66 -6.21 9.12 19.87
C VAL A 66 -6.78 8.92 21.27
N SER A 67 -6.59 9.88 22.18
CA SER A 67 -7.13 9.82 23.53
C SER A 67 -8.66 9.71 23.58
N GLU A 68 -9.36 10.34 22.63
CA GLU A 68 -10.83 10.38 22.61
C GLU A 68 -11.42 9.23 21.77
N HIS A 69 -10.74 8.84 20.69
CA HIS A 69 -11.32 7.97 19.67
C HIS A 69 -10.55 6.67 19.42
N GLY A 70 -9.39 6.46 20.07
CA GLY A 70 -8.52 5.33 19.83
C GLY A 70 -7.74 5.47 18.52
N SER A 71 -7.69 4.41 17.71
CA SER A 71 -6.89 4.43 16.47
C SER A 71 -7.40 5.45 15.45
N ILE A 72 -6.47 6.20 14.86
CA ILE A 72 -6.74 7.18 13.79
C ILE A 72 -6.35 6.56 12.44
N ILE A 73 -7.22 6.69 11.45
CA ILE A 73 -6.96 6.25 10.08
C ILE A 73 -7.36 7.38 9.14
N GLN A 74 -6.38 7.93 8.42
CA GLN A 74 -6.62 8.98 7.44
C GLN A 74 -6.20 8.54 6.04
N THR A 75 -7.04 8.89 5.07
CA THR A 75 -6.76 8.71 3.63
C THR A 75 -6.95 10.05 2.92
N ASN A 76 -7.45 10.10 1.69
CA ASN A 76 -7.64 11.34 0.93
C ASN A 76 -9.12 11.76 0.87
N ILE A 77 -9.83 11.58 1.98
CA ILE A 77 -11.22 12.00 2.18
C ILE A 77 -11.42 12.32 3.66
N ASP A 78 -12.33 13.23 3.98
CA ASP A 78 -12.71 13.52 5.36
C ASP A 78 -13.19 12.25 6.05
N HIS A 79 -12.74 12.03 7.28
CA HIS A 79 -12.99 10.77 7.98
C HIS A 79 -14.48 10.56 8.30
N TRP A 80 -15.27 11.64 8.37
CA TRP A 80 -16.74 11.61 8.52
C TRP A 80 -17.49 11.46 7.19
N SER A 81 -16.83 11.69 6.06
CA SER A 81 -17.47 11.60 4.76
C SER A 81 -17.54 10.16 4.24
N SER A 82 -18.70 9.84 3.67
CA SER A 82 -18.98 8.62 2.90
C SER A 82 -19.44 8.94 1.48
N GLU A 83 -19.27 10.18 1.04
CA GLU A 83 -19.79 10.66 -0.22
C GLU A 83 -18.95 10.16 -1.40
N LYS A 84 -19.59 9.47 -2.35
CA LYS A 84 -18.88 8.85 -3.49
C LYS A 84 -18.18 9.87 -4.39
N HIS A 85 -18.72 11.09 -4.48
CA HIS A 85 -18.15 12.14 -5.33
C HIS A 85 -16.88 12.76 -4.69
N GLU A 86 -16.66 12.55 -3.40
CA GLU A 86 -15.46 12.96 -2.67
C GLU A 86 -14.43 11.81 -2.55
N ASP A 87 -14.77 10.60 -3.01
CA ASP A 87 -13.93 9.41 -2.88
C ASP A 87 -12.77 9.40 -3.88
N ILE A 88 -11.73 10.17 -3.57
CA ILE A 88 -10.51 10.25 -4.36
C ILE A 88 -9.68 8.98 -4.14
N LEU A 89 -9.25 8.32 -5.23
CA LEU A 89 -8.33 7.17 -5.19
C LEU A 89 -8.79 6.04 -4.24
N PHE A 90 -10.09 5.72 -4.26
CA PHE A 90 -10.69 4.65 -3.44
C PHE A 90 -10.40 4.81 -1.94
N SER A 91 -10.37 6.06 -1.45
CA SER A 91 -10.08 6.40 -0.07
C SER A 91 -11.02 5.74 0.93
N ILE A 92 -12.32 5.66 0.61
CA ILE A 92 -13.30 4.97 1.46
C ILE A 92 -12.91 3.50 1.62
N LYS A 93 -12.65 2.79 0.50
CA LYS A 93 -12.25 1.38 0.51
C LYS A 93 -10.93 1.16 1.27
N ARG A 94 -9.93 2.02 1.09
CA ARG A 94 -8.63 1.95 1.80
C ARG A 94 -8.79 2.18 3.30
N ARG A 95 -9.62 3.14 3.69
CA ARG A 95 -9.95 3.42 5.10
C ARG A 95 -10.65 2.23 5.75
N ASP A 96 -11.64 1.65 5.09
CA ASP A 96 -12.40 0.50 5.60
C ASP A 96 -11.54 -0.77 5.69
N LEU A 97 -10.66 -1.00 4.72
CA LEU A 97 -9.68 -2.07 4.77
C LEU A 97 -8.75 -1.90 5.97
N SER A 98 -8.22 -0.70 6.19
CA SER A 98 -7.34 -0.39 7.33
C SER A 98 -8.05 -0.58 8.67
N LYS A 99 -9.33 -0.19 8.78
CA LYS A 99 -10.16 -0.42 9.98
C LYS A 99 -10.30 -1.91 10.29
N ARG A 100 -10.54 -2.74 9.28
CA ARG A 100 -10.64 -4.19 9.44
C ARG A 100 -9.32 -4.81 9.87
N PHE A 101 -8.19 -4.37 9.30
CA PHE A 101 -6.89 -4.83 9.75
C PHE A 101 -6.62 -4.43 11.21
N LEU A 102 -6.85 -3.18 11.58
CA LEU A 102 -6.63 -2.72 12.95
C LEU A 102 -7.52 -3.43 13.98
N SER A 103 -8.76 -3.79 13.63
CA SER A 103 -9.63 -4.55 14.54
C SER A 103 -9.16 -5.99 14.75
N GLN A 104 -8.53 -6.59 13.74
CA GLN A 104 -7.91 -7.93 13.82
C GLN A 104 -6.57 -7.90 14.57
N MET A 105 -5.87 -6.76 14.57
CA MET A 105 -4.59 -6.59 15.28
C MET A 105 -4.74 -6.35 16.80
N LYS A 106 -5.94 -6.53 17.38
CA LYS A 106 -6.13 -6.47 18.84
C LYS A 106 -5.28 -7.55 19.54
N GLY A 107 -4.17 -7.13 20.15
CA GLY A 107 -3.23 -8.00 20.87
C GLY A 107 -1.82 -8.05 20.28
N VAL A 108 -1.60 -7.46 19.10
CA VAL A 108 -0.26 -7.33 18.51
C VAL A 108 0.50 -6.25 19.26
N ASN A 109 1.65 -6.60 19.83
CA ASN A 109 2.53 -5.61 20.46
C ASN A 109 3.10 -4.69 19.37
N GLU A 110 3.29 -3.40 19.68
CA GLU A 110 3.95 -2.43 18.79
C GLU A 110 5.28 -2.98 18.25
N TYR A 111 6.02 -3.72 19.08
CA TYR A 111 7.27 -4.38 18.70
C TYR A 111 7.09 -5.48 17.63
N GLU A 112 5.90 -6.06 17.53
CA GLU A 112 5.57 -7.07 16.52
C GLU A 112 5.10 -6.44 15.20
N LEU A 113 4.51 -5.24 15.23
CA LEU A 113 4.12 -4.47 14.04
C LEU A 113 5.33 -4.05 13.18
N TRP A 114 6.45 -3.71 13.84
CA TRP A 114 7.69 -3.27 13.19
C TRP A 114 8.66 -4.41 12.88
N LYS A 115 8.37 -5.65 13.29
CA LYS A 115 9.06 -6.79 12.68
C LYS A 115 8.56 -6.85 11.25
N ASP A 116 9.50 -6.88 10.30
CA ASP A 116 9.28 -6.93 8.85
C ASP A 116 8.24 -7.97 8.41
N ASP A 117 7.87 -8.89 9.29
CA ASP A 117 6.93 -9.98 9.13
C ASP A 117 5.43 -9.63 9.17
N LEU A 118 4.96 -8.70 9.99
CA LEU A 118 3.51 -8.62 10.27
C LEU A 118 2.72 -7.83 9.22
N CYS A 119 3.36 -6.89 8.53
CA CYS A 119 2.73 -6.14 7.44
C CYS A 119 2.45 -7.03 6.22
N TRP A 120 3.20 -8.14 6.03
CA TRP A 120 2.95 -9.12 4.97
C TRP A 120 2.16 -10.36 5.42
N ARG A 121 2.24 -10.78 6.70
CA ARG A 121 1.63 -12.04 7.20
C ARG A 121 0.11 -12.03 7.41
N LEU A 122 -0.55 -10.89 7.34
CA LEU A 122 -2.00 -10.81 7.58
C LEU A 122 -2.86 -11.08 6.34
N SER A 123 -2.27 -11.28 5.16
CA SER A 123 -2.92 -12.10 4.13
C SER A 123 -2.65 -13.56 4.49
N SER A 124 -3.67 -14.40 4.51
CA SER A 124 -3.46 -15.84 4.69
C SER A 124 -2.78 -16.37 3.43
N THR A 125 -1.45 -16.31 3.39
CA THR A 125 -0.65 -16.75 2.27
C THR A 125 -0.62 -18.27 2.25
N TYR A 126 -1.21 -18.87 1.21
CA TYR A 126 -1.05 -20.29 0.90
C TYR A 126 0.24 -20.48 0.09
N VAL A 127 0.91 -21.61 0.27
CA VAL A 127 2.08 -21.97 -0.55
C VAL A 127 1.64 -22.95 -1.63
N CYS A 128 1.97 -22.65 -2.89
CA CYS A 128 1.73 -23.56 -4.01
C CYS A 128 2.61 -24.81 -3.91
N CYS A 129 2.04 -26.01 -3.88
CA CYS A 129 2.78 -27.27 -3.87
C CYS A 129 3.66 -27.48 -5.13
N ASN A 130 3.35 -26.79 -6.23
CA ASN A 130 4.05 -26.97 -7.50
C ASN A 130 5.27 -26.04 -7.66
N CYS A 131 5.22 -24.83 -7.12
CA CYS A 131 6.28 -23.81 -7.32
C CYS A 131 6.82 -23.18 -6.03
N GLY A 132 6.24 -23.50 -4.86
CA GLY A 132 6.67 -22.97 -3.57
C GLY A 132 6.36 -21.49 -3.34
N ARG A 133 5.62 -20.82 -4.23
CA ARG A 133 5.25 -19.41 -4.05
C ARG A 133 4.04 -19.23 -3.17
N GLU A 134 4.11 -18.17 -2.35
CA GLU A 134 3.03 -17.67 -1.52
C GLU A 134 1.98 -16.91 -2.36
N PHE A 135 0.69 -17.08 -2.05
CA PHE A 135 -0.43 -16.41 -2.72
C PHE A 135 -1.65 -16.26 -1.78
N ASP A 136 -2.52 -15.26 -2.04
CA ASP A 136 -3.83 -15.10 -1.35
C ASP A 136 -4.92 -15.90 -2.09
N ILE A 137 -5.78 -16.60 -1.36
CA ILE A 137 -6.88 -17.41 -1.93
C ILE A 137 -7.95 -16.57 -2.66
N ASN A 138 -8.08 -15.29 -2.31
CA ASN A 138 -9.04 -14.37 -2.93
C ASN A 138 -8.47 -13.68 -4.18
N ASP A 139 -7.14 -13.70 -4.37
CA ASP A 139 -6.48 -13.10 -5.54
C ASP A 139 -6.50 -13.99 -6.79
N ASN A 140 -7.19 -15.15 -6.75
CA ASN A 140 -7.21 -16.05 -7.91
C ASN A 140 -8.48 -16.93 -7.99
N PRO A 141 -9.62 -16.40 -8.50
CA PRO A 141 -10.85 -17.17 -8.63
C PRO A 141 -10.78 -18.26 -9.73
N GLY A 142 -9.65 -18.43 -10.41
CA GLY A 142 -9.51 -19.40 -11.49
C GLY A 142 -8.07 -19.85 -11.70
N GLY A 143 -7.56 -20.67 -10.77
CA GLY A 143 -6.63 -21.77 -11.07
C GLY A 143 -5.47 -21.48 -12.03
N ASN A 144 -4.81 -20.32 -11.98
CA ASN A 144 -3.66 -20.04 -12.85
C ASN A 144 -2.50 -19.50 -12.03
N CYS A 145 -1.48 -20.34 -11.83
CA CYS A 145 -0.25 -19.90 -11.18
C CYS A 145 0.52 -19.02 -12.14
N VAL A 146 0.56 -17.71 -11.87
CA VAL A 146 1.40 -16.79 -12.64
C VAL A 146 2.85 -17.07 -12.27
N HIS A 147 3.48 -17.99 -13.01
CA HIS A 147 4.92 -18.12 -12.99
C HIS A 147 5.48 -16.84 -13.61
N THR A 148 6.24 -16.06 -12.84
CA THR A 148 7.19 -15.16 -13.50
C THR A 148 8.13 -16.09 -14.24
N GLY A 149 8.14 -16.06 -15.57
CA GLY A 149 9.13 -16.80 -16.34
C GLY A 149 10.52 -16.56 -15.75
N ALA A 150 11.37 -17.58 -15.74
CA ALA A 150 12.74 -17.41 -15.28
C ALA A 150 13.36 -16.24 -16.05
N TRP A 151 13.80 -15.23 -15.30
CA TRP A 151 14.40 -14.04 -15.88
C TRP A 151 15.78 -14.44 -16.35
N HIS A 152 15.97 -14.40 -17.65
CA HIS A 152 17.20 -14.82 -18.31
C HIS A 152 17.82 -13.55 -18.88
N ALA A 153 18.90 -13.09 -18.24
CA ALA A 153 19.58 -11.85 -18.63
C ALA A 153 20.40 -12.03 -19.91
N THR A 154 20.73 -13.28 -20.25
CA THR A 154 21.58 -13.60 -21.39
C THR A 154 20.97 -14.68 -22.29
N PHE A 155 21.41 -14.69 -23.55
CA PHE A 155 20.98 -15.69 -24.54
C PHE A 155 21.33 -17.13 -24.10
N ASN A 156 22.40 -17.31 -23.32
CA ASN A 156 22.87 -18.62 -22.84
C ASN A 156 21.95 -19.23 -21.77
N ASP A 157 21.14 -18.41 -21.10
CA ASP A 157 20.19 -18.87 -20.08
C ASP A 157 18.93 -19.50 -20.74
N CYS A 158 18.70 -19.21 -22.02
CA CYS A 158 17.67 -19.85 -22.84
C CYS A 158 18.28 -21.02 -23.62
N SER A 159 18.13 -22.26 -23.12
CA SER A 159 18.53 -23.42 -23.94
C SER A 159 17.68 -23.44 -25.23
N TYR A 160 18.35 -23.53 -26.38
CA TYR A 160 17.73 -23.60 -27.72
C TYR A 160 16.58 -24.62 -27.79
N LEU A 161 16.73 -25.74 -27.06
CA LEU A 161 15.73 -26.80 -26.95
C LEU A 161 14.46 -26.41 -26.18
N LYS A 162 14.52 -25.54 -25.17
CA LYS A 162 13.35 -25.18 -24.34
C LYS A 162 12.51 -24.05 -24.91
N CYS A 163 13.13 -23.06 -25.55
CA CYS A 163 12.42 -21.87 -26.03
C CYS A 163 12.38 -21.78 -27.57
N GLY A 164 13.38 -22.30 -28.28
CA GLY A 164 13.52 -22.15 -29.73
C GLY A 164 12.46 -22.90 -30.55
N PHE A 165 12.00 -24.05 -30.07
CA PHE A 165 11.00 -24.86 -30.77
C PHE A 165 9.62 -24.17 -30.89
N HIS A 166 9.27 -23.30 -29.94
CA HIS A 166 7.96 -22.62 -29.91
C HIS A 166 7.92 -21.31 -30.68
N LEU A 167 9.06 -20.81 -31.19
CA LEU A 167 9.13 -19.52 -31.87
C LEU A 167 8.79 -19.59 -33.36
N GLY A 168 8.64 -20.79 -33.93
CA GLY A 168 8.26 -20.99 -35.34
C GLY A 168 9.30 -20.45 -36.34
N LYS A 169 9.29 -20.98 -37.58
CA LYS A 169 10.27 -20.63 -38.63
C LYS A 169 10.23 -19.17 -39.14
N LYS A 170 9.44 -18.30 -38.53
CA LYS A 170 9.17 -16.91 -38.98
C LYS A 170 9.37 -15.84 -37.90
N ALA A 171 9.79 -16.18 -36.69
CA ALA A 171 10.09 -15.14 -35.70
C ALA A 171 11.39 -14.44 -36.05
N SER A 172 11.28 -13.14 -36.34
CA SER A 172 12.41 -12.22 -36.53
C SER A 172 13.16 -12.07 -35.21
N ILE A 173 14.10 -12.97 -34.93
CA ILE A 173 14.93 -12.92 -33.72
C ILE A 173 15.89 -11.73 -33.88
N GLY A 174 15.65 -10.66 -33.12
CA GLY A 174 16.52 -9.49 -33.13
C GLY A 174 16.03 -8.29 -32.33
N ILE A 175 14.75 -8.20 -31.96
CA ILE A 175 14.25 -7.06 -31.19
C ILE A 175 13.29 -7.60 -30.11
N GLN A 176 13.74 -7.51 -28.86
CA GLN A 176 12.97 -7.73 -27.61
C GLN A 176 12.56 -9.18 -27.30
N HIS A 177 13.49 -9.93 -26.69
CA HIS A 177 13.14 -11.14 -25.93
C HIS A 177 13.01 -10.79 -24.44
N TRP A 178 11.77 -10.71 -23.95
CA TRP A 178 11.47 -10.62 -22.53
C TRP A 178 10.33 -11.57 -22.22
N SER A 179 10.69 -12.76 -21.73
CA SER A 179 9.83 -13.86 -21.26
C SER A 179 8.87 -14.47 -22.29
N CYS A 180 8.89 -15.79 -22.41
CA CYS A 180 8.00 -16.57 -23.28
C CYS A 180 6.51 -16.56 -22.84
N CYS A 181 6.12 -15.70 -21.90
CA CYS A 181 4.78 -15.70 -21.30
C CYS A 181 4.17 -14.30 -21.12
N TYR A 182 4.78 -13.23 -21.62
CA TYR A 182 4.12 -11.93 -21.61
C TYR A 182 3.17 -11.83 -22.80
N SER A 183 1.88 -11.85 -22.52
CA SER A 183 1.00 -11.08 -23.38
C SER A 183 1.24 -9.59 -23.08
N LEU A 184 1.38 -8.80 -24.15
CA LEU A 184 1.65 -7.35 -24.09
C LEU A 184 0.41 -6.53 -23.72
N LYS A 185 -0.75 -7.16 -23.52
CA LYS A 185 -1.95 -6.48 -23.06
C LYS A 185 -1.88 -6.34 -21.55
N TYR A 186 -1.95 -5.11 -21.04
CA TYR A 186 -2.01 -4.79 -19.60
C TYR A 186 -3.13 -5.54 -18.83
N ARG A 187 -4.11 -6.08 -19.56
CA ARG A 187 -5.19 -6.96 -19.07
C ARG A 187 -5.28 -8.28 -19.85
N SER A 188 -4.16 -8.87 -20.27
CA SER A 188 -4.26 -10.26 -20.68
C SER A 188 -4.37 -11.13 -19.46
N ASP A 189 -5.59 -11.55 -19.24
CA ASP A 189 -5.91 -12.57 -18.28
C ASP A 189 -5.20 -13.85 -18.74
N THR A 190 -4.12 -14.21 -18.02
CA THR A 190 -3.53 -15.55 -17.95
C THR A 190 -2.65 -16.04 -19.11
N CYS A 191 -1.59 -16.79 -18.74
CA CYS A 191 -0.79 -17.59 -19.66
C CYS A 191 -1.49 -18.94 -19.84
N THR A 192 -1.86 -19.30 -21.06
CA THR A 192 -2.57 -20.57 -21.35
C THR A 192 -1.75 -21.84 -21.09
N GLN A 193 -0.46 -21.69 -20.76
CA GLN A 193 0.48 -22.78 -20.50
C GLN A 193 0.85 -22.92 -19.01
N SER A 194 0.28 -22.11 -18.11
CA SER A 194 0.54 -22.23 -16.67
C SER A 194 -0.38 -23.26 -16.00
N ASN A 195 0.18 -24.13 -15.17
CA ASN A 195 -0.59 -25.06 -14.34
C ASN A 195 -1.32 -24.34 -13.19
N SER A 196 -2.39 -24.93 -12.68
CA SER A 196 -3.15 -24.41 -11.54
C SER A 196 -2.38 -24.49 -10.22
N HIS A 197 -2.61 -23.53 -9.32
CA HIS A 197 -2.16 -23.63 -7.93
C HIS A 197 -2.81 -24.86 -7.28
N THR A 198 -2.00 -25.70 -6.66
CA THR A 198 -2.45 -26.76 -5.75
C THR A 198 -1.90 -26.43 -4.37
N PHE A 199 -2.74 -26.55 -3.34
CA PHE A 199 -2.34 -26.40 -1.96
C PHE A 199 -2.99 -27.50 -1.14
N ILE A 200 -2.28 -27.98 -0.12
CA ILE A 200 -2.84 -28.89 0.89
C ILE A 200 -3.18 -28.02 2.09
N LYS A 201 -4.44 -28.05 2.52
CA LYS A 201 -4.83 -27.46 3.80
C LYS A 201 -4.18 -28.29 4.90
N GLN A 202 -3.25 -27.71 5.65
CA GLN A 202 -2.78 -28.33 6.89
C GLN A 202 -3.92 -28.41 7.90
#